data_AF-A0A2I0N2N6-F1
#
_entry.id   AF-A0A2I0N2N6-F1
#
_cell.length_a   1.000
_cell.length_b   1.000
_cell.length_c   1.000
_cell.angle_alpha   90.00
_cell.angle_beta   90.00
_cell.angle_gamma   90.00
#
_symmetry.space_group_name_H-M   'P 1'
#
loop_
_entity.id
_entity.type
_entity.pdbx_description
1 polymer ?
#
loop_
_entity_poly.entity_id
_entity_poly.type
_entity_poly.pdbx_seq_one_letter_code
_entity_poly.pdbx_strand_id
1 'polypeptide(L)'
;MKRFVVLSLILLLTVGCSANRPVYQTEKSSAKATKSIPERNDGGGSLFINQAQVPASNLSDEESATPEPEGSPQTVKTVPEPSVSGKAPKTISLVGLTPAKTQPLSPLHQSIMGTTASKPASDKVSAHSISEYYPLQEGRMMVRENEAGEQSEYLMQYLRKDRASTKAQIKIRQRDAEQIYGVFVSDTELSELYFNSPATYRVNLLGTKEKERFTLLKAPLVKGNTWTSAGVSFEITAVDVPRRLFGEVRNTLQVVYRSSVYQTTLTFAKGLGLVEETTTRSDGTRGTKDQLVEFKPMPPDAYEVFFYLPKDATHLVPIRAKLAFKVNEATKDVLASAYGRAAKDSGLPEVLGEEGTIHYLVRERGAIHVDLSRGFLTLMNREPALENIRIQALVDTLCQYYGVEAVRLTIEDQRYESKNRTISPGDLLKPERP
;
A
#
# COMPACT_ATOMS: atom_id res chain seq x y z
N MET A 1 -25.60 14.64 5.66
CA MET A 1 -25.57 13.49 4.74
C MET A 1 -24.17 13.31 4.18
N LYS A 2 -23.29 12.57 4.87
CA LYS A 2 -21.94 12.23 4.38
C LYS A 2 -21.57 10.85 4.94
N ARG A 3 -20.97 10.02 4.07
CA ARG A 3 -20.25 8.75 4.32
C ARG A 3 -21.08 7.45 4.32
N PHE A 4 -21.03 6.76 3.18
CA PHE A 4 -21.17 5.31 3.05
C PHE A 4 -20.28 4.88 1.87
N VAL A 5 -18.96 4.83 2.08
CA VAL A 5 -18.00 4.26 1.12
C VAL A 5 -16.82 3.71 1.93
N VAL A 6 -16.92 2.46 2.39
CA VAL A 6 -15.74 1.71 2.84
C VAL A 6 -15.72 0.34 2.19
N LEU A 7 -16.86 -0.37 2.06
CA LEU A 7 -16.87 -1.66 1.37
C LEU A 7 -17.19 -1.61 -0.14
N SER A 8 -17.80 -0.54 -0.67
CA SER A 8 -18.00 -0.39 -2.12
C SER A 8 -16.78 0.14 -2.90
N LEU A 9 -15.67 0.45 -2.23
CA LEU A 9 -14.45 0.92 -2.92
C LEU A 9 -13.73 -0.22 -3.68
N ILE A 10 -14.06 -1.49 -3.38
CA ILE A 10 -13.58 -2.66 -4.13
C ILE A 10 -14.29 -2.79 -5.50
N LEU A 11 -15.40 -2.09 -5.74
CA LEU A 11 -16.19 -2.25 -6.97
C LEU A 11 -16.29 -0.99 -7.87
N LEU A 12 -15.72 0.15 -7.47
CA LEU A 12 -15.89 1.44 -8.18
C LEU A 12 -14.63 1.95 -8.91
N LEU A 13 -13.55 1.15 -8.98
CA LEU A 13 -12.35 1.50 -9.75
C LEU A 13 -12.32 0.92 -11.19
N THR A 14 -13.41 0.30 -11.66
CA THR A 14 -13.49 -0.26 -13.03
C THR A 14 -14.50 0.46 -13.91
N VAL A 15 -14.49 1.79 -13.97
CA VAL A 15 -14.95 2.53 -15.17
C VAL A 15 -14.16 3.83 -15.28
N GLY A 16 -13.26 3.91 -16.27
CA GLY A 16 -12.75 5.20 -16.76
C GLY A 16 -11.23 5.38 -16.69
N CYS A 17 -10.51 4.72 -17.60
CA CYS A 17 -9.28 5.26 -18.21
C CYS A 17 -8.93 4.42 -19.44
N SER A 18 -9.67 4.61 -20.54
CA SER A 18 -9.20 4.23 -21.87
C SER A 18 -8.23 5.31 -22.34
N ALA A 19 -6.93 5.02 -22.30
CA ALA A 19 -5.91 5.88 -22.85
C ALA A 19 -6.02 5.89 -24.38
N ASN A 20 -6.47 7.02 -24.94
CA ASN A 20 -6.27 7.39 -26.34
C ASN A 20 -4.76 7.50 -26.60
N ARG A 21 -4.21 6.65 -27.47
CA ARG A 21 -3.02 6.97 -28.26
C ARG A 21 -3.42 7.02 -29.74
N PRO A 22 -3.05 8.08 -30.47
CA PRO A 22 -3.36 8.19 -31.89
C PRO A 22 -2.43 7.26 -32.68
N VAL A 23 -3.03 6.40 -33.49
CA VAL A 23 -2.35 5.68 -34.56
C VAL A 23 -2.38 6.58 -35.79
N TYR A 24 -1.21 6.98 -36.28
CA TYR A 24 -1.05 7.49 -37.64
C TYR A 24 -1.27 6.34 -38.62
N GLN A 25 -2.31 6.44 -39.45
CA GLN A 25 -2.34 5.76 -40.74
C GLN A 25 -2.91 6.68 -41.83
N THR A 26 -2.17 6.68 -42.93
CA THR A 26 -2.34 7.43 -44.17
C THR A 26 -3.54 6.98 -45.01
N GLU A 27 -4.02 7.93 -45.80
CA GLU A 27 -5.15 7.92 -46.74
C GLU A 27 -5.26 6.71 -47.71
N LYS A 28 -6.50 6.34 -48.05
CA LYS A 28 -7.00 6.27 -49.45
C LYS A 28 -8.52 6.02 -49.54
N SER A 29 -9.21 6.98 -50.16
CA SER A 29 -10.18 6.87 -51.28
C SER A 29 -11.45 5.99 -51.19
N SER A 30 -12.62 6.64 -51.22
CA SER A 30 -13.63 6.63 -52.33
C SER A 30 -15.10 6.55 -51.88
N ALA A 31 -15.93 7.19 -52.72
CA ALA A 31 -17.29 7.69 -52.49
C ALA A 31 -18.44 6.66 -52.55
N LYS A 32 -19.59 6.99 -51.95
CA LYS A 32 -20.85 7.31 -52.68
C LYS A 32 -22.04 7.72 -51.78
N ALA A 33 -22.84 8.63 -52.32
CA ALA A 33 -24.11 9.22 -51.83
C ALA A 33 -25.25 8.18 -51.68
N THR A 34 -26.40 8.43 -51.03
CA THR A 34 -27.51 9.30 -51.50
C THR A 34 -28.66 9.36 -50.45
N LYS A 35 -29.33 10.55 -50.32
CA LYS A 35 -30.77 10.90 -50.08
C LYS A 35 -31.64 10.04 -49.13
N SER A 36 -32.63 10.53 -48.36
CA SER A 36 -33.49 11.74 -48.41
C SER A 36 -34.35 11.84 -47.13
N ILE A 37 -34.71 13.08 -46.74
CA ILE A 37 -35.79 13.49 -45.81
C ILE A 37 -37.16 13.44 -46.54
N PRO A 38 -38.34 13.44 -45.89
CA PRO A 38 -38.98 14.61 -45.23
C PRO A 38 -39.68 14.20 -43.90
N GLU A 39 -40.36 15.01 -43.08
CA GLU A 39 -40.41 16.43 -42.67
C GLU A 39 -41.61 16.49 -41.69
N ARG A 40 -41.67 17.54 -40.86
CA ARG A 40 -42.83 18.06 -40.11
C ARG A 40 -43.26 17.40 -38.79
N ASN A 41 -43.75 18.13 -37.79
CA ASN A 41 -43.60 19.54 -37.36
C ASN A 41 -44.35 19.69 -36.02
N ASP A 42 -44.02 20.76 -35.30
CA ASP A 42 -44.89 21.60 -34.47
C ASP A 42 -44.82 21.57 -32.93
N GLY A 43 -44.60 22.79 -32.44
CA GLY A 43 -45.07 23.35 -31.16
C GLY A 43 -44.02 23.33 -30.06
N GLY A 44 -43.42 24.43 -29.60
CA GLY A 44 -43.78 25.85 -29.65
C GLY A 44 -43.52 26.45 -28.26
N GLY A 45 -42.98 27.67 -28.18
CA GLY A 45 -42.96 28.45 -26.92
C GLY A 45 -41.63 29.10 -26.55
N SER A 46 -41.37 30.26 -27.16
CA SER A 46 -40.31 31.22 -26.85
C SER A 46 -40.63 32.06 -25.59
N LEU A 47 -39.60 32.51 -24.85
CA LEU A 47 -39.51 33.91 -24.37
C LEU A 47 -38.10 34.27 -23.83
N PHE A 48 -37.41 35.11 -24.62
CA PHE A 48 -36.50 36.24 -24.33
C PHE A 48 -35.72 36.32 -23.00
N ILE A 49 -34.38 36.27 -23.03
CA ILE A 49 -33.37 37.37 -23.13
C ILE A 49 -33.35 38.33 -21.94
N ASN A 50 -32.21 38.36 -21.23
CA ASN A 50 -31.56 39.62 -20.89
C ASN A 50 -30.02 39.48 -20.93
N GLN A 51 -29.39 40.44 -21.61
CA GLN A 51 -27.95 40.57 -21.83
C GLN A 51 -27.30 41.35 -20.68
N ALA A 52 -26.02 41.08 -20.43
CA ALA A 52 -25.06 42.10 -20.05
C ALA A 52 -23.65 41.69 -20.54
N GLN A 53 -23.15 42.43 -21.53
CA GLN A 53 -21.72 42.55 -21.91
C GLN A 53 -20.99 43.33 -20.79
N VAL A 54 -19.66 43.31 -20.63
CA VAL A 54 -18.57 44.02 -21.36
C VAL A 54 -17.31 43.89 -20.44
N PRO A 55 -16.04 44.11 -20.84
CA PRO A 55 -15.29 43.78 -22.06
C PRO A 55 -14.01 42.95 -21.78
N ALA A 56 -13.47 42.34 -22.84
CA ALA A 56 -12.03 42.16 -23.02
C ALA A 56 -11.57 43.08 -24.16
N SER A 57 -10.44 43.76 -23.97
CA SER A 57 -9.72 44.57 -24.95
C SER A 57 -8.24 44.19 -24.83
N ASN A 58 -7.67 43.55 -25.86
CA ASN A 58 -6.82 44.16 -26.92
C ASN A 58 -5.37 44.43 -26.41
N LEU A 59 -4.28 44.20 -27.15
CA LEU A 59 -4.05 44.06 -28.59
C LEU A 59 -2.57 43.64 -28.85
N SER A 60 -2.36 42.90 -29.97
CA SER A 60 -1.26 42.96 -30.97
C SER A 60 0.22 42.75 -30.58
N ASP A 61 0.91 41.73 -31.12
CA ASP A 61 1.65 41.63 -32.43
C ASP A 61 3.14 42.03 -32.23
N GLU A 62 4.19 41.47 -32.85
CA GLU A 62 4.38 41.01 -34.22
C GLU A 62 5.77 40.29 -34.37
N GLU A 63 5.92 39.53 -35.47
CA GLU A 63 7.14 39.32 -36.29
C GLU A 63 8.30 38.40 -35.78
N SER A 64 8.74 37.29 -36.38
CA SER A 64 9.16 36.81 -37.73
C SER A 64 10.68 36.60 -37.89
N ALA A 65 11.02 35.58 -38.71
CA ALA A 65 12.30 35.28 -39.38
C ALA A 65 13.35 34.35 -38.72
N THR A 66 13.40 33.12 -39.26
CA THR A 66 14.61 32.28 -39.46
C THR A 66 15.56 32.88 -40.52
N PRO A 67 16.83 32.47 -40.56
CA PRO A 67 17.23 31.43 -41.53
C PRO A 67 18.31 30.43 -41.05
N GLU A 68 18.26 29.24 -41.64
CA GLU A 68 19.32 28.22 -41.77
C GLU A 68 20.37 28.67 -42.83
N PRO A 69 21.60 28.10 -42.92
CA PRO A 69 21.75 26.77 -43.56
C PRO A 69 22.98 25.89 -43.19
N GLU A 70 22.83 24.62 -43.59
CA GLU A 70 23.81 23.66 -44.15
C GLU A 70 25.00 23.08 -43.35
N GLY A 71 25.02 21.74 -43.30
CA GLY A 71 26.22 20.93 -43.04
C GLY A 71 25.91 19.43 -42.80
N SER A 72 25.90 18.62 -43.86
CA SER A 72 25.94 17.13 -43.80
C SER A 72 27.40 16.63 -43.99
N PRO A 73 27.69 15.32 -43.95
CA PRO A 73 27.57 14.36 -42.85
C PRO A 73 28.93 13.69 -42.53
N GLN A 74 29.18 13.26 -41.28
CA GLN A 74 30.31 12.37 -40.97
C GLN A 74 29.83 10.96 -40.60
N THR A 75 30.33 10.02 -41.40
CA THR A 75 30.27 8.56 -41.30
C THR A 75 30.93 8.06 -40.01
N VAL A 76 30.16 7.41 -39.14
CA VAL A 76 30.71 6.65 -38.00
C VAL A 76 30.79 5.16 -38.36
N LYS A 77 32.02 4.65 -38.30
CA LYS A 77 32.38 3.24 -38.49
C LYS A 77 31.80 2.37 -37.38
N THR A 78 31.15 1.30 -37.79
CA THR A 78 30.84 0.11 -36.99
C THR A 78 32.13 -0.62 -36.60
N VAL A 79 32.29 -0.93 -35.32
CA VAL A 79 33.30 -1.84 -34.75
C VAL A 79 32.60 -2.72 -33.71
N PRO A 80 32.90 -4.03 -33.63
CA PRO A 80 31.96 -5.05 -33.15
C PRO A 80 32.01 -5.29 -31.63
N GLU A 81 30.90 -5.85 -31.12
CA GLU A 81 30.77 -6.46 -29.80
C GLU A 81 31.77 -7.61 -29.59
N PRO A 82 32.36 -7.74 -28.39
CA PRO A 82 32.87 -9.01 -27.92
C PRO A 82 31.83 -9.74 -27.06
N SER A 83 31.45 -10.91 -27.56
CA SER A 83 30.85 -12.01 -26.83
C SER A 83 31.66 -12.38 -25.58
N VAL A 84 31.04 -12.41 -24.39
CA VAL A 84 31.59 -13.17 -23.25
C VAL A 84 30.52 -14.05 -22.60
N SER A 85 30.86 -15.33 -22.65
CA SER A 85 30.28 -16.52 -22.05
C SER A 85 30.09 -16.44 -20.53
N GLY A 86 28.86 -16.77 -20.10
CA GLY A 86 28.55 -17.83 -19.14
C GLY A 86 29.34 -17.94 -17.83
N LYS A 87 28.65 -17.65 -16.72
CA LYS A 87 28.63 -18.52 -15.50
C LYS A 87 27.51 -18.09 -14.56
N ALA A 88 26.53 -18.96 -14.36
CA ALA A 88 25.49 -18.81 -13.35
C ALA A 88 26.08 -19.02 -11.94
N PRO A 89 25.78 -18.16 -10.94
CA PRO A 89 26.06 -18.48 -9.55
C PRO A 89 24.93 -19.33 -8.94
N LYS A 90 25.37 -20.36 -8.22
CA LYS A 90 24.57 -21.35 -7.50
C LYS A 90 23.72 -20.70 -6.40
N THR A 91 22.43 -21.01 -6.40
CA THR A 91 21.53 -20.79 -5.26
C THR A 91 21.82 -21.83 -4.18
N ILE A 92 22.17 -21.39 -2.97
CA ILE A 92 22.21 -22.23 -1.76
C ILE A 92 21.30 -21.58 -0.72
N SER A 93 20.21 -22.27 -0.39
CA SER A 93 19.38 -22.02 0.80
C SER A 93 20.00 -22.75 1.99
N LEU A 94 20.05 -22.12 3.16
CA LEU A 94 20.19 -22.85 4.41
C LEU A 94 19.25 -22.32 5.50
N VAL A 95 18.62 -23.29 6.14
CA VAL A 95 17.66 -23.25 7.25
C VAL A 95 18.44 -23.42 8.56
N GLY A 96 17.95 -22.81 9.64
CA GLY A 96 18.18 -23.29 11.00
C GLY A 96 18.40 -22.17 12.01
N LEU A 97 17.49 -22.04 12.97
CA LEU A 97 17.75 -22.23 14.41
C LEU A 97 16.45 -21.98 15.20
N THR A 98 16.01 -23.03 15.90
CA THR A 98 14.89 -23.09 16.85
C THR A 98 15.39 -22.87 18.30
N PRO A 99 14.47 -22.71 19.28
CA PRO A 99 14.59 -21.69 20.33
C PRO A 99 15.10 -22.21 21.67
N ALA A 100 15.55 -21.26 22.52
CA ALA A 100 15.82 -21.49 23.92
C ALA A 100 14.55 -21.35 24.79
N LYS A 101 14.44 -22.31 25.70
CA LYS A 101 13.36 -22.64 26.64
C LYS A 101 13.55 -21.88 27.95
N THR A 102 12.49 -21.33 28.55
CA THR A 102 12.49 -21.05 30.00
C THR A 102 11.08 -21.26 30.58
N GLN A 103 11.05 -21.99 31.69
CA GLN A 103 9.91 -22.52 32.43
C GLN A 103 9.77 -21.76 33.78
N PRO A 104 8.77 -22.04 34.63
CA PRO A 104 7.85 -21.04 35.17
C PRO A 104 8.11 -20.67 36.64
N LEU A 105 7.42 -19.63 37.13
CA LEU A 105 7.24 -19.37 38.55
C LEU A 105 5.75 -19.15 38.86
N SER A 106 5.31 -19.70 39.98
CA SER A 106 4.01 -19.56 40.66
C SER A 106 4.26 -19.86 42.15
N PRO A 107 3.30 -19.63 43.08
CA PRO A 107 2.41 -18.48 43.26
C PRO A 107 2.47 -17.99 44.74
N LEU A 108 1.81 -16.88 45.07
CA LEU A 108 1.46 -16.58 46.47
C LEU A 108 0.11 -15.86 46.59
N HIS A 109 -0.76 -16.49 47.39
CA HIS A 109 -2.08 -16.04 47.81
C HIS A 109 -1.99 -14.86 48.79
N GLN A 110 -3.00 -13.99 48.77
CA GLN A 110 -3.78 -13.65 49.98
C GLN A 110 -5.11 -12.99 49.61
N SER A 111 -6.13 -13.37 50.39
CA SER A 111 -7.55 -13.04 50.31
C SER A 111 -7.91 -12.04 51.41
N ILE A 112 -9.00 -11.25 51.25
CA ILE A 112 -10.12 -11.07 52.23
C ILE A 112 -10.99 -9.82 51.92
N MET A 113 -12.32 -10.08 51.77
CA MET A 113 -13.57 -9.33 52.09
C MET A 113 -13.78 -7.86 51.62
N GLY A 114 -14.96 -7.38 51.18
CA GLY A 114 -16.31 -7.92 51.03
C GLY A 114 -17.33 -6.79 50.73
N THR A 115 -18.51 -7.15 50.17
CA THR A 115 -19.78 -6.35 50.05
C THR A 115 -19.79 -5.28 48.94
N THR A 116 -20.71 -5.18 47.98
CA THR A 116 -22.18 -5.34 48.00
C THR A 116 -22.70 -5.64 46.58
N ALA A 117 -23.74 -6.46 46.49
CA ALA A 117 -24.31 -7.01 45.26
C ALA A 117 -24.93 -5.95 44.32
N SER A 118 -24.49 -5.95 43.06
CA SER A 118 -25.34 -5.63 41.91
C SER A 118 -25.49 -6.89 41.06
N LYS A 119 -26.72 -7.15 40.63
CA LYS A 119 -27.13 -8.34 39.87
C LYS A 119 -26.39 -8.38 38.52
N PRO A 120 -25.52 -9.36 38.23
CA PRO A 120 -24.89 -9.44 36.92
C PRO A 120 -25.93 -9.91 35.91
N ALA A 121 -26.02 -9.21 34.77
CA ALA A 121 -26.59 -9.78 33.57
C ALA A 121 -25.82 -11.06 33.25
N SER A 122 -26.56 -12.14 33.00
CA SER A 122 -26.04 -13.48 32.70
C SER A 122 -24.87 -13.45 31.70
N ASP A 123 -23.65 -13.61 32.20
CA ASP A 123 -22.45 -13.94 31.43
C ASP A 123 -22.62 -15.34 30.82
N LYS A 124 -23.32 -15.44 29.68
CA LYS A 124 -23.10 -16.55 28.77
C LYS A 124 -21.71 -16.35 28.18
N VAL A 125 -20.70 -16.96 28.82
CA VAL A 125 -19.39 -17.16 28.24
C VAL A 125 -19.61 -17.79 26.85
N SER A 126 -19.29 -17.04 25.80
CA SER A 126 -19.46 -17.53 24.44
C SER A 126 -18.56 -18.75 24.25
N ALA A 127 -19.12 -19.86 23.75
CA ALA A 127 -18.36 -21.07 23.44
C ALA A 127 -17.38 -20.89 22.26
N HIS A 128 -17.37 -19.71 21.64
CA HIS A 128 -16.64 -19.38 20.43
C HIS A 128 -15.75 -18.16 20.69
N SER A 129 -14.47 -18.26 20.35
CA SER A 129 -13.56 -17.11 20.36
C SER A 129 -13.47 -16.45 18.97
N ILE A 130 -13.18 -15.15 18.93
CA ILE A 130 -13.01 -14.43 17.65
C ILE A 130 -11.77 -14.91 16.91
N SER A 131 -10.71 -15.26 17.64
CA SER A 131 -9.46 -15.77 17.06
C SER A 131 -9.65 -17.09 16.29
N GLU A 132 -10.62 -17.93 16.68
CA GLU A 132 -11.00 -19.13 15.92
C GLU A 132 -11.58 -18.79 14.55
N TYR A 133 -12.34 -17.71 14.45
CA TYR A 133 -13.01 -17.29 13.21
C TYR A 133 -12.17 -16.35 12.34
N TYR A 134 -11.04 -15.84 12.86
CA TYR A 134 -10.10 -15.02 12.08
C TYR A 134 -8.65 -15.24 12.53
N PRO A 135 -8.05 -16.41 12.24
CA PRO A 135 -6.67 -16.68 12.64
C PRO A 135 -5.69 -15.95 11.73
N LEU A 136 -4.96 -14.99 12.32
CA LEU A 136 -3.84 -14.31 11.65
C LEU A 136 -2.63 -15.26 11.60
N GLN A 137 -2.43 -15.89 10.44
CA GLN A 137 -1.34 -16.83 10.19
C GLN A 137 -0.34 -16.24 9.21
N GLU A 138 0.94 -16.26 9.58
CA GLU A 138 2.05 -15.84 8.72
C GLU A 138 2.38 -16.89 7.65
N GLY A 139 3.14 -16.49 6.62
CA GLY A 139 3.69 -17.42 5.62
C GLY A 139 2.71 -17.91 4.55
N ARG A 140 1.44 -17.51 4.62
CA ARG A 140 0.44 -17.77 3.58
C ARG A 140 -0.25 -16.48 3.13
N MET A 141 -0.65 -16.43 1.87
CA MET A 141 -1.55 -15.41 1.33
C MET A 141 -2.93 -16.00 1.06
N MET A 142 -3.96 -15.16 1.17
CA MET A 142 -5.33 -15.53 0.77
C MET A 142 -5.57 -15.08 -0.66
N VAL A 143 -6.17 -15.94 -1.47
CA VAL A 143 -6.68 -15.58 -2.80
C VAL A 143 -8.20 -15.57 -2.72
N ARG A 144 -8.78 -14.42 -3.08
CA ARG A 144 -10.22 -14.23 -3.15
C ARG A 144 -10.63 -13.94 -4.59
N GLU A 145 -11.83 -14.38 -4.96
CA GLU A 145 -12.35 -14.24 -6.31
C GLU A 145 -13.76 -13.65 -6.27
N ASN A 146 -14.00 -12.65 -7.12
CA ASN A 146 -15.32 -12.04 -7.27
C ASN A 146 -16.19 -12.79 -8.31
N GLU A 147 -17.47 -12.41 -8.45
CA GLU A 147 -18.39 -13.05 -9.41
C GLU A 147 -17.94 -12.98 -10.88
N ALA A 148 -17.06 -12.04 -11.24
CA ALA A 148 -16.50 -11.91 -12.58
C ALA A 148 -15.25 -12.79 -12.79
N GLY A 149 -14.84 -13.57 -11.79
CA GLY A 149 -13.64 -14.39 -11.83
C GLY A 149 -12.34 -13.60 -11.60
N GLU A 150 -12.43 -12.35 -11.16
CA GLU A 150 -11.23 -11.54 -10.88
C GLU A 150 -10.68 -11.87 -9.51
N GLN A 151 -9.37 -12.11 -9.45
CA GLN A 151 -8.69 -12.50 -8.22
C GLN A 151 -8.03 -11.32 -7.52
N SER A 152 -8.11 -11.34 -6.19
CA SER A 152 -7.42 -10.43 -5.29
C SER A 152 -6.55 -11.22 -4.32
N GLU A 153 -5.29 -10.84 -4.21
CA GLU A 153 -4.31 -11.45 -3.31
C GLU A 153 -4.16 -10.63 -2.04
N TYR A 154 -4.21 -11.28 -0.87
CA TYR A 154 -4.10 -10.64 0.43
C TYR A 154 -2.82 -11.12 1.11
N LEU A 155 -1.83 -10.22 1.19
CA LEU A 155 -0.48 -10.50 1.70
C LEU A 155 -0.26 -9.79 3.03
N MET A 156 0.16 -10.52 4.05
CA MET A 156 0.48 -9.92 5.35
C MET A 156 1.86 -9.26 5.31
N GLN A 157 1.94 -7.96 5.54
CA GLN A 157 3.20 -7.23 5.60
C GLN A 157 3.74 -7.12 7.03
N TYR A 158 2.85 -6.84 7.98
CA TYR A 158 3.19 -6.65 9.39
C TYR A 158 2.19 -7.37 10.28
N LEU A 159 2.69 -7.88 11.41
CA LEU A 159 1.93 -8.53 12.46
C LEU A 159 2.49 -8.11 13.82
N ARG A 160 1.67 -7.45 14.63
CA ARG A 160 1.98 -7.08 16.01
C ARG A 160 1.06 -7.83 16.95
N LYS A 161 1.65 -8.61 17.86
CA LYS A 161 0.94 -9.32 18.93
C LYS A 161 1.16 -8.59 20.25
N ASP A 162 0.09 -8.07 20.81
CA ASP A 162 0.03 -7.50 22.15
C ASP A 162 -0.65 -8.52 23.09
N ARG A 163 -0.56 -8.33 24.42
CA ARG A 163 -1.12 -9.30 25.39
C ARG A 163 -2.63 -9.56 25.21
N ALA A 164 -3.37 -8.56 24.75
CA ALA A 164 -4.84 -8.59 24.65
C ALA A 164 -5.37 -8.54 23.21
N SER A 165 -4.49 -8.38 22.21
CA SER A 165 -4.92 -8.21 20.83
C SER A 165 -3.80 -8.46 19.84
N THR A 166 -4.16 -8.82 18.61
CA THR A 166 -3.25 -8.87 17.47
C THR A 166 -3.67 -7.86 16.42
N LYS A 167 -2.72 -7.09 15.91
CA LYS A 167 -2.90 -6.23 14.73
C LYS A 167 -2.11 -6.79 13.56
N ALA A 168 -2.70 -6.79 12.36
CA ALA A 168 -2.00 -7.10 11.12
C ALA A 168 -2.19 -5.99 10.10
N GLN A 169 -1.18 -5.76 9.26
CA GLN A 169 -1.30 -4.95 8.06
C GLN A 169 -1.30 -5.88 6.85
N ILE A 170 -2.33 -5.77 6.02
CA ILE A 170 -2.55 -6.62 4.86
C ILE A 170 -2.52 -5.74 3.62
N LYS A 171 -1.69 -6.13 2.66
CA LYS A 171 -1.65 -5.59 1.31
C LYS A 171 -2.61 -6.39 0.43
N ILE A 172 -3.54 -5.71 -0.22
CA ILE A 172 -4.40 -6.29 -1.26
C ILE A 172 -3.77 -5.96 -2.61
N ARG A 173 -3.60 -6.95 -3.47
CA ARG A 173 -3.22 -6.77 -4.87
C ARG A 173 -4.35 -7.25 -5.76
N GLN A 174 -4.81 -6.40 -6.66
CA GLN A 174 -5.84 -6.71 -7.64
C GLN A 174 -5.48 -6.05 -8.97
N ARG A 175 -5.12 -6.85 -9.98
CA ARG A 175 -4.61 -6.36 -11.28
C ARG A 175 -3.51 -5.30 -11.10
N ASP A 176 -3.83 -4.04 -11.41
CA ASP A 176 -2.93 -2.89 -11.39
C ASP A 176 -3.12 -1.99 -10.15
N ALA A 177 -3.97 -2.40 -9.21
CA ALA A 177 -4.26 -1.68 -7.98
C ALA A 177 -3.69 -2.42 -6.77
N GLU A 178 -3.05 -1.65 -5.89
CA GLU A 178 -2.59 -2.13 -4.60
C GLU A 178 -3.19 -1.26 -3.49
N GLN A 179 -3.65 -1.89 -2.42
CA GLN A 179 -4.22 -1.21 -1.26
C GLN A 179 -3.66 -1.81 0.04
N ILE A 180 -3.66 -1.01 1.11
CA ILE A 180 -3.27 -1.46 2.44
C ILE A 180 -4.42 -1.21 3.39
N TYR A 181 -4.73 -2.21 4.21
CA TYR A 181 -5.63 -2.06 5.35
C TYR A 181 -5.04 -2.77 6.57
N GLY A 182 -5.55 -2.40 7.75
CA GLY A 182 -5.25 -3.12 8.98
C GLY A 182 -6.38 -4.04 9.41
N VAL A 183 -6.01 -5.06 10.16
CA VAL A 183 -6.96 -5.87 10.92
C VAL A 183 -6.56 -5.80 12.39
N PHE A 184 -7.55 -5.66 13.26
CA PHE A 184 -7.44 -5.82 14.70
C PHE A 184 -8.25 -7.02 15.15
N VAL A 185 -7.65 -7.91 15.92
CA VAL A 185 -8.30 -9.08 16.51
C VAL A 185 -8.05 -9.06 18.02
N SER A 186 -9.11 -9.11 18.81
CA SER A 186 -9.06 -9.38 20.25
C SER A 186 -10.07 -10.47 20.61
N ASP A 187 -10.17 -10.81 21.90
CA ASP A 187 -11.20 -11.73 22.39
C ASP A 187 -12.62 -11.16 22.22
N THR A 188 -12.74 -9.83 22.12
CA THR A 188 -14.03 -9.12 22.11
C THR A 188 -14.47 -8.63 20.74
N GLU A 189 -13.54 -8.35 19.83
CA GLU A 189 -13.88 -7.93 18.46
C GLU A 189 -12.85 -8.27 17.38
N LEU A 190 -13.35 -8.41 16.14
CA LEU A 190 -12.59 -8.31 14.90
C LEU A 190 -12.94 -6.97 14.26
N SER A 191 -11.95 -6.15 13.92
CA SER A 191 -12.16 -4.90 13.19
C SER A 191 -11.21 -4.75 12.01
N GLU A 192 -11.69 -4.14 10.94
CA GLU A 192 -10.85 -3.53 9.91
C GLU A 192 -10.43 -2.12 10.34
N LEU A 193 -9.19 -1.77 10.05
CA LEU A 193 -8.57 -0.48 10.32
C LEU A 193 -8.25 0.20 8.99
N TYR A 194 -8.86 1.35 8.74
CA TYR A 194 -8.61 2.11 7.53
C TYR A 194 -7.49 3.13 7.76
N PHE A 195 -6.40 2.98 7.01
CA PHE A 195 -5.30 3.93 6.95
C PHE A 195 -5.30 4.55 5.54
N ASN A 196 -5.47 5.85 5.44
CA ASN A 196 -5.44 6.54 4.15
C ASN A 196 -4.02 6.65 3.62
N SER A 197 -3.51 5.57 3.05
CA SER A 197 -2.17 5.50 2.49
C SER A 197 -2.20 4.86 1.10
N PRO A 198 -1.49 5.43 0.11
CA PRO A 198 -1.15 4.68 -1.09
C PRO A 198 -0.26 3.48 -0.72
N ALA A 199 -0.36 2.39 -1.50
CA ALA A 199 0.42 1.16 -1.31
C ALA A 199 1.72 1.12 -2.16
N THR A 200 2.10 2.25 -2.75
CA THR A 200 3.19 2.36 -3.75
C THR A 200 4.60 2.18 -3.17
N TYR A 201 4.75 2.25 -1.84
CA TYR A 201 5.98 1.94 -1.12
C TYR A 201 5.63 1.17 0.15
N ARG A 202 6.63 0.49 0.73
CA ARG A 202 6.43 -0.28 1.96
C ARG A 202 6.54 0.61 3.19
N VAL A 203 5.44 0.72 3.94
CA VAL A 203 5.35 1.48 5.20
C VAL A 203 4.59 0.68 6.26
N ASN A 204 5.00 0.77 7.51
CA ASN A 204 4.28 0.18 8.63
C ASN A 204 3.30 1.20 9.23
N LEU A 205 2.00 0.94 9.07
CA LEU A 205 0.91 1.81 9.52
C LEU A 205 0.31 1.37 10.85
N LEU A 206 0.74 0.22 11.42
CA LEU A 206 0.16 -0.31 12.67
C LEU A 206 0.46 0.54 13.91
N GLY A 207 1.44 1.45 13.82
CA GLY A 207 1.72 2.47 14.83
C GLY A 207 1.00 3.81 14.60
N THR A 208 0.32 3.96 13.46
CA THR A 208 -0.36 5.21 13.11
C THR A 208 -1.80 5.19 13.59
N LYS A 209 -2.37 6.39 13.78
CA LYS A 209 -3.79 6.54 14.12
C LYS A 209 -4.66 6.17 12.92
N GLU A 210 -5.53 5.19 13.08
CA GLU A 210 -6.53 4.84 12.06
C GLU A 210 -7.51 6.01 11.80
N LYS A 211 -7.94 6.16 10.54
CA LYS A 211 -8.97 7.14 10.19
C LYS A 211 -10.35 6.65 10.58
N GLU A 212 -10.58 5.36 10.39
CA GLU A 212 -11.85 4.71 10.63
C GLU A 212 -11.60 3.26 11.07
N ARG A 213 -12.53 2.76 11.87
CA ARG A 213 -12.50 1.40 12.40
C ARG A 213 -13.86 0.77 12.18
N PHE A 214 -13.87 -0.40 11.55
CA PHE A 214 -15.09 -1.11 11.19
C PHE A 214 -15.11 -2.48 11.87
N THR A 215 -15.87 -2.62 12.95
CA THR A 215 -15.98 -3.88 13.71
C THR A 215 -16.89 -4.86 12.97
N LEU A 216 -16.28 -5.92 12.43
CA LEU A 216 -16.91 -6.98 11.64
C LEU A 216 -17.48 -8.14 12.47
N LEU A 217 -16.85 -8.45 13.60
CA LEU A 217 -17.35 -9.42 14.59
C LEU A 217 -17.25 -8.83 15.98
N LYS A 218 -18.24 -9.10 16.81
CA LYS A 218 -18.26 -8.68 18.21
C LYS A 218 -18.76 -9.83 19.09
N ALA A 219 -18.03 -10.12 20.16
CA ALA A 219 -18.47 -11.07 21.17
C ALA A 219 -19.70 -10.53 21.93
N PRO A 220 -20.60 -11.39 22.45
CA PRO A 220 -20.58 -12.85 22.30
C PRO A 220 -20.96 -13.31 20.89
N LEU A 221 -20.33 -14.39 20.41
CA LEU A 221 -20.60 -14.95 19.07
C LEU A 221 -21.83 -15.86 19.11
N VAL A 222 -23.01 -15.26 19.26
CA VAL A 222 -24.30 -15.94 19.35
C VAL A 222 -25.30 -15.29 18.39
N LYS A 223 -26.21 -16.10 17.82
CA LYS A 223 -27.28 -15.60 16.96
C LYS A 223 -28.11 -14.53 17.66
N GLY A 224 -28.40 -13.44 16.96
CA GLY A 224 -29.14 -12.27 17.45
C GLY A 224 -28.27 -11.24 18.16
N ASN A 225 -26.96 -11.47 18.34
CA ASN A 225 -26.07 -10.43 18.83
C ASN A 225 -25.97 -9.30 17.80
N THR A 226 -26.11 -8.04 18.25
CA THR A 226 -26.14 -6.86 17.40
C THR A 226 -25.21 -5.76 17.90
N TRP A 227 -24.67 -4.96 16.99
CA TRP A 227 -23.88 -3.79 17.32
C TRP A 227 -23.91 -2.74 16.20
N THR A 228 -23.55 -1.51 16.54
CA THR A 228 -23.34 -0.45 15.55
C THR A 228 -21.85 -0.19 15.39
N SER A 229 -21.37 -0.10 14.15
CA SER A 229 -20.00 0.27 13.82
C SER A 229 -19.99 1.19 12.61
N ALA A 230 -19.26 2.30 12.69
CA ALA A 230 -19.21 3.34 11.65
C ALA A 230 -20.60 3.80 11.15
N GLY A 231 -21.61 3.83 12.05
CA GLY A 231 -22.98 4.22 11.71
C GLY A 231 -23.82 3.14 11.01
N VAL A 232 -23.31 1.90 10.92
CA VAL A 232 -24.00 0.75 10.31
C VAL A 232 -24.36 -0.27 11.40
N SER A 233 -25.57 -0.83 11.33
CA SER A 233 -26.01 -1.89 12.24
C SER A 233 -25.63 -3.27 11.70
N PHE A 234 -25.07 -4.10 12.56
CA PHE A 234 -24.65 -5.47 12.31
C PHE A 234 -25.42 -6.44 13.20
N GLU A 235 -25.61 -7.66 12.71
CA GLU A 235 -26.27 -8.75 13.42
C GLU A 235 -25.61 -10.09 13.09
N ILE A 236 -25.34 -10.92 14.10
CA ILE A 236 -25.04 -12.34 13.87
C ILE A 236 -26.35 -13.07 13.57
N THR A 237 -26.56 -13.48 12.32
CA THR A 237 -27.80 -14.13 11.89
C THR A 237 -27.75 -15.66 11.99
N ALA A 238 -26.54 -16.23 11.95
CA ALA A 238 -26.33 -17.66 12.10
C ALA A 238 -24.96 -17.99 12.72
N VAL A 239 -24.92 -19.10 13.47
CA VAL A 239 -23.72 -19.66 14.10
C VAL A 239 -23.77 -21.17 13.93
N ASP A 240 -22.60 -21.82 13.84
CA ASP A 240 -22.44 -23.27 13.70
C ASP A 240 -23.15 -23.87 12.48
N VAL A 241 -23.21 -23.13 11.37
CA VAL A 241 -23.78 -23.64 10.11
C VAL A 241 -22.70 -24.45 9.37
N PRO A 242 -22.89 -25.77 9.15
CA PRO A 242 -21.90 -26.59 8.47
C PRO A 242 -21.82 -26.23 6.98
N ARG A 243 -20.60 -26.01 6.48
CA ARG A 243 -20.34 -25.70 5.07
C ARG A 243 -19.12 -26.47 4.58
N ARG A 244 -19.19 -27.02 3.36
CA ARG A 244 -18.02 -27.66 2.72
C ARG A 244 -17.12 -26.58 2.11
N LEU A 245 -15.88 -26.50 2.57
CA LEU A 245 -14.86 -25.53 2.15
C LEU A 245 -13.55 -26.30 1.97
N PHE A 246 -12.91 -26.18 0.81
CA PHE A 246 -11.64 -26.86 0.50
C PHE A 246 -11.65 -28.37 0.77
N GLY A 247 -12.78 -29.04 0.46
CA GLY A 247 -12.95 -30.48 0.67
C GLY A 247 -13.42 -30.89 2.07
N GLU A 248 -13.35 -30.00 3.06
CA GLU A 248 -13.69 -30.27 4.46
C GLU A 248 -15.00 -29.62 4.88
N VAL A 249 -15.74 -30.24 5.82
CA VAL A 249 -16.91 -29.60 6.43
C VAL A 249 -16.46 -28.77 7.63
N ARG A 250 -16.81 -27.49 7.65
CA ARG A 250 -16.47 -26.54 8.72
C ARG A 250 -17.70 -25.76 9.18
N ASN A 251 -17.74 -25.46 10.47
CA ASN A 251 -18.77 -24.59 11.04
C ASN A 251 -18.51 -23.14 10.66
N THR A 252 -19.57 -22.46 10.26
CA THR A 252 -19.55 -21.06 9.84
C THR A 252 -20.42 -20.17 10.72
N LEU A 253 -20.10 -18.89 10.71
CA LEU A 253 -20.81 -17.82 11.38
C LEU A 253 -21.16 -16.77 10.33
N GLN A 254 -22.40 -16.30 10.33
CA GLN A 254 -22.88 -15.28 9.40
C GLN A 254 -23.20 -13.99 10.13
N VAL A 255 -22.69 -12.89 9.60
CA VAL A 255 -23.00 -11.52 10.02
C VAL A 255 -23.69 -10.81 8.89
N VAL A 256 -24.79 -10.13 9.18
CA VAL A 256 -25.48 -9.27 8.24
C VAL A 256 -25.37 -7.83 8.70
N TYR A 257 -25.05 -6.93 7.78
CA TYR A 257 -25.23 -5.49 8.00
C TYR A 257 -26.01 -4.88 6.83
N ARG A 258 -26.76 -3.82 7.14
CA ARG A 258 -27.65 -3.17 6.18
C ARG A 258 -27.36 -1.68 6.11
N SER A 259 -27.34 -1.17 4.90
CA SER A 259 -27.48 0.26 4.59
C SER A 259 -28.89 0.51 4.06
N SER A 260 -29.20 1.76 3.68
CA SER A 260 -30.47 2.08 3.03
C SER A 260 -30.65 1.38 1.67
N VAL A 261 -29.56 1.01 0.99
CA VAL A 261 -29.59 0.52 -0.40
C VAL A 261 -29.13 -0.93 -0.53
N TYR A 262 -28.30 -1.41 0.40
CA TYR A 262 -27.65 -2.71 0.32
C TYR A 262 -27.73 -3.47 1.62
N GLN A 263 -27.85 -4.79 1.51
CA GLN A 263 -27.60 -5.76 2.57
C GLN A 263 -26.34 -6.55 2.23
N THR A 264 -25.39 -6.63 3.16
CA THR A 264 -24.19 -7.45 3.00
C THR A 264 -24.18 -8.55 4.05
N THR A 265 -23.84 -9.77 3.63
CA THR A 265 -23.64 -10.94 4.47
C THR A 265 -22.17 -11.34 4.43
N LEU A 266 -21.54 -11.37 5.60
CA LEU A 266 -20.18 -11.86 5.82
C LEU A 266 -20.27 -13.27 6.40
N THR A 267 -19.68 -14.25 5.73
CA THR A 267 -19.58 -15.63 6.23
C THR A 267 -18.15 -15.90 6.68
N PHE A 268 -17.98 -16.18 7.97
CA PHE A 268 -16.71 -16.58 8.57
C PHE A 268 -16.69 -18.08 8.83
N ALA A 269 -15.56 -18.74 8.60
CA ALA A 269 -15.39 -20.16 8.91
C ALA A 269 -14.27 -20.35 9.93
N LYS A 270 -14.50 -21.26 10.89
CA LYS A 270 -13.49 -21.61 11.89
C LYS A 270 -12.19 -22.07 11.23
N GLY A 271 -11.07 -21.49 11.67
CA GLY A 271 -9.72 -21.74 11.19
C GLY A 271 -9.35 -21.06 9.87
N LEU A 272 -10.30 -20.43 9.17
CA LEU A 272 -10.07 -19.87 7.83
C LEU A 272 -10.20 -18.34 7.77
N GLY A 273 -11.07 -17.72 8.57
CA GLY A 273 -11.35 -16.28 8.41
C GLY A 273 -12.68 -16.01 7.72
N LEU A 274 -12.78 -14.82 7.12
CA LEU A 274 -13.85 -14.45 6.19
C LEU A 274 -13.71 -15.30 4.92
N VAL A 275 -14.68 -16.16 4.63
CA VAL A 275 -14.67 -17.06 3.47
C VAL A 275 -15.59 -16.62 2.34
N GLU A 276 -16.58 -15.78 2.63
CA GLU A 276 -17.50 -15.23 1.63
C GLU A 276 -18.05 -13.89 2.11
N GLU A 277 -18.13 -12.94 1.19
CA GLU A 277 -18.91 -11.72 1.31
C GLU A 277 -19.94 -11.71 0.18
N THR A 278 -21.20 -11.46 0.51
CA THR A 278 -22.26 -11.31 -0.50
C THR A 278 -23.05 -10.05 -0.20
N THR A 279 -23.10 -9.14 -1.16
CA THR A 279 -23.90 -7.93 -1.11
C THR A 279 -25.08 -8.07 -2.06
N THR A 280 -26.27 -7.73 -1.61
CA THR A 280 -27.50 -7.70 -2.41
C THR A 280 -28.14 -6.32 -2.29
N ARG A 281 -28.75 -5.83 -3.37
CA ARG A 281 -29.56 -4.60 -3.29
C ARG A 281 -30.88 -4.86 -2.57
N SER A 282 -31.39 -3.82 -1.90
CA SER A 282 -32.68 -3.88 -1.21
C SER A 282 -33.87 -4.15 -2.14
N ASP A 283 -33.73 -3.90 -3.45
CA ASP A 283 -34.72 -4.19 -4.49
C ASP A 283 -34.69 -5.65 -5.00
N GLY A 284 -33.81 -6.50 -4.45
CA GLY A 284 -33.66 -7.89 -4.83
C GLY A 284 -32.85 -8.14 -6.11
N THR A 285 -32.29 -7.09 -6.74
CA THR A 285 -31.38 -7.27 -7.88
C THR A 285 -30.06 -7.92 -7.45
N ARG A 286 -29.47 -8.69 -8.38
CA ARG A 286 -28.20 -9.39 -8.16
C ARG A 286 -27.11 -8.39 -7.78
N GLY A 287 -26.54 -8.56 -6.59
CA GLY A 287 -25.42 -7.75 -6.15
C GLY A 287 -24.09 -8.45 -6.41
N THR A 288 -23.15 -8.32 -5.50
CA THR A 288 -21.79 -8.86 -5.65
C THR A 288 -21.51 -9.99 -4.69
N LYS A 289 -20.62 -10.88 -5.08
CA LYS A 289 -20.07 -11.92 -4.24
C LYS A 289 -18.57 -11.95 -4.42
N ASP A 290 -17.88 -12.11 -3.30
CA ASP A 290 -16.44 -12.32 -3.23
C ASP A 290 -16.17 -13.48 -2.27
N GLN A 291 -15.34 -14.43 -2.68
CA GLN A 291 -15.16 -15.69 -1.96
C GLN A 291 -13.68 -16.06 -1.85
N LEU A 292 -13.30 -16.62 -0.72
CA LEU A 292 -11.98 -17.23 -0.54
C LEU A 292 -11.89 -18.50 -1.39
N VAL A 293 -10.96 -18.53 -2.34
CA VAL A 293 -10.78 -19.67 -3.25
C VAL A 293 -9.55 -20.50 -2.93
N GLU A 294 -8.54 -19.92 -2.27
CA GLU A 294 -7.31 -20.65 -1.96
C GLU A 294 -6.47 -19.96 -0.87
N PHE A 295 -5.62 -20.75 -0.20
CA PHE A 295 -4.43 -20.25 0.49
C PHE A 295 -3.19 -20.70 -0.29
N LYS A 296 -2.30 -19.75 -0.59
CA LYS A 296 -1.02 -20.04 -1.25
C LYS A 296 0.14 -19.72 -0.31
N PRO A 297 1.32 -20.36 -0.47
CA PRO A 297 2.55 -19.87 0.14
C PRO A 297 2.74 -18.40 -0.20
N MET A 298 3.07 -17.58 0.80
CA MET A 298 3.20 -16.14 0.58
C MET A 298 4.44 -15.85 -0.27
N PRO A 299 4.29 -15.19 -1.44
CA PRO A 299 5.45 -14.75 -2.21
C PRO A 299 6.18 -13.63 -1.45
N PRO A 300 7.47 -13.39 -1.73
CA PRO A 300 8.13 -12.22 -1.18
C PRO A 300 7.40 -10.94 -1.57
N ASP A 301 7.12 -10.07 -0.61
CA ASP A 301 6.55 -8.76 -0.90
C ASP A 301 7.66 -7.89 -1.47
N ALA A 302 7.60 -7.60 -2.78
CA ALA A 302 8.74 -7.05 -3.51
C ALA A 302 8.47 -5.65 -4.05
N TYR A 303 9.47 -4.78 -3.96
CA TYR A 303 9.45 -3.40 -4.44
C TYR A 303 10.66 -3.13 -5.32
N GLU A 304 10.45 -2.31 -6.33
CA GLU A 304 11.53 -1.78 -7.14
C GLU A 304 12.05 -0.48 -6.53
N VAL A 305 13.37 -0.37 -6.41
CA VAL A 305 14.06 0.80 -5.87
C VAL A 305 15.20 1.18 -6.78
N PHE A 306 15.36 2.47 -7.04
CA PHE A 306 16.51 3.03 -7.70
C PHE A 306 17.44 3.62 -6.63
N PHE A 307 18.61 3.01 -6.47
CA PHE A 307 19.66 3.51 -5.59
C PHE A 307 20.58 4.41 -6.41
N TYR A 308 20.60 5.70 -6.09
CA TYR A 308 21.55 6.63 -6.69
C TYR A 308 22.89 6.46 -6.00
N LEU A 309 23.96 6.32 -6.78
CA LEU A 309 25.32 6.14 -6.26
C LEU A 309 26.27 7.15 -6.91
N PRO A 310 27.25 7.69 -6.16
CA PRO A 310 28.26 8.57 -6.75
C PRO A 310 29.08 7.82 -7.79
N LYS A 311 29.25 8.40 -8.97
CA LYS A 311 30.29 8.00 -9.93
C LYS A 311 31.58 8.78 -9.68
N ASP A 312 31.42 10.06 -9.37
CA ASP A 312 32.47 11.00 -8.98
C ASP A 312 31.86 12.04 -8.01
N ALA A 313 32.58 13.14 -7.74
CA ALA A 313 32.14 14.18 -6.81
C ALA A 313 30.91 14.99 -7.29
N THR A 314 30.47 14.81 -8.53
CA THR A 314 29.45 15.64 -9.19
C THR A 314 28.36 14.85 -9.90
N HIS A 315 28.58 13.56 -10.22
CA HIS A 315 27.63 12.74 -10.97
C HIS A 315 27.10 11.56 -10.15
N LEU A 316 25.79 11.35 -10.26
CA LEU A 316 25.09 10.16 -9.74
C LEU A 316 24.76 9.18 -10.86
N VAL A 317 24.76 7.90 -10.52
CA VAL A 317 24.30 6.81 -11.39
C VAL A 317 23.18 6.06 -10.68
N PRO A 318 21.99 5.88 -11.30
CA PRO A 318 20.92 5.09 -10.72
C PRO A 318 21.16 3.59 -10.94
N ILE A 319 21.14 2.81 -9.86
CA ILE A 319 21.17 1.35 -9.87
C ILE A 319 19.80 0.82 -9.48
N ARG A 320 19.15 0.11 -10.41
CA ARG A 320 17.86 -0.53 -10.19
C ARG A 320 18.03 -1.81 -9.38
N ALA A 321 17.28 -1.96 -8.31
CA ALA A 321 17.26 -3.15 -7.47
C ALA A 321 15.84 -3.57 -7.11
N LYS A 322 15.63 -4.88 -7.02
CA LYS A 322 14.37 -5.47 -6.52
C LYS A 322 14.57 -5.88 -5.07
N LEU A 323 13.88 -5.22 -4.16
CA LEU A 323 13.89 -5.54 -2.74
C LEU A 323 12.75 -6.48 -2.41
N ALA A 324 13.04 -7.52 -1.65
CA ALA A 324 12.06 -8.49 -1.19
C ALA A 324 11.99 -8.44 0.33
N PHE A 325 10.77 -8.40 0.87
CA PHE A 325 10.53 -8.24 2.29
C PHE A 325 9.82 -9.46 2.88
N LYS A 326 10.26 -9.86 4.07
CA LYS A 326 9.55 -10.80 4.96
C LYS A 326 8.50 -10.08 5.79
N VAL A 327 7.61 -10.84 6.45
CA VAL A 327 6.69 -10.26 7.45
C VAL A 327 7.51 -9.58 8.55
N ASN A 328 7.08 -8.40 8.99
CA ASN A 328 7.72 -7.62 10.05
C ASN A 328 9.13 -7.09 9.77
N GLU A 329 9.68 -7.35 8.58
CA GLU A 329 10.99 -6.80 8.22
C GLU A 329 10.92 -5.27 8.08
N ALA A 330 11.84 -4.58 8.75
CA ALA A 330 11.84 -3.12 8.81
C ALA A 330 12.40 -2.52 7.51
N THR A 331 11.63 -1.63 6.88
CA THR A 331 12.02 -0.99 5.61
C THR A 331 13.39 -0.33 5.67
N LYS A 332 13.71 0.34 6.79
CA LYS A 332 14.98 1.03 7.00
C LYS A 332 16.20 0.11 6.91
N ASP A 333 16.11 -1.10 7.46
CA ASP A 333 17.23 -2.03 7.53
C ASP A 333 17.47 -2.70 6.17
N VAL A 334 16.38 -3.03 5.46
CA VAL A 334 16.45 -3.57 4.09
C VAL A 334 17.01 -2.54 3.13
N LEU A 335 16.55 -1.27 3.23
CA LEU A 335 17.07 -0.18 2.40
C LEU A 335 18.56 0.05 2.64
N ALA A 336 18.99 0.19 3.90
CA ALA A 336 20.39 0.41 4.24
C ALA A 336 21.28 -0.73 3.72
N SER A 337 20.88 -1.97 3.96
CA SER A 337 21.61 -3.16 3.49
C SER A 337 21.66 -3.25 1.97
N ALA A 338 20.56 -2.92 1.30
CA ALA A 338 20.49 -2.95 -0.16
C ALA A 338 21.32 -1.84 -0.81
N TYR A 339 21.41 -0.67 -0.18
CA TYR A 339 22.26 0.43 -0.64
C TYR A 339 23.73 0.01 -0.67
N GLY A 340 24.23 -0.58 0.42
CA GLY A 340 25.60 -1.09 0.49
C GLY A 340 25.87 -2.19 -0.54
N ARG A 341 24.93 -3.13 -0.73
CA ARG A 341 25.04 -4.15 -1.78
C ARG A 341 25.09 -3.54 -3.18
N ALA A 342 24.23 -2.56 -3.48
CA ALA A 342 24.22 -1.90 -4.77
C ALA A 342 25.56 -1.21 -5.08
N ALA A 343 26.18 -0.57 -4.09
CA ALA A 343 27.52 0.01 -4.22
C ALA A 343 28.59 -1.05 -4.49
N LYS A 344 28.62 -2.11 -3.68
CA LYS A 344 29.58 -3.21 -3.81
C LYS A 344 29.48 -3.92 -5.15
N ASP A 345 28.27 -4.27 -5.58
CA ASP A 345 28.03 -5.02 -6.81
C ASP A 345 28.33 -4.19 -8.07
N SER A 346 28.17 -2.86 -8.00
CA SER A 346 28.49 -1.93 -9.09
C SER A 346 29.94 -1.43 -9.08
N GLY A 347 30.68 -1.64 -7.99
CA GLY A 347 32.03 -1.08 -7.81
C GLY A 347 32.05 0.44 -7.60
N LEU A 348 30.90 1.04 -7.25
CA LEU A 348 30.77 2.49 -7.01
C LEU A 348 30.97 2.81 -5.51
N PRO A 349 31.41 4.04 -5.18
CA PRO A 349 31.48 4.54 -3.81
C PRO A 349 30.19 4.32 -3.00
N GLU A 350 30.34 3.85 -1.76
CA GLU A 350 29.23 3.72 -0.82
C GLU A 350 28.66 5.08 -0.40
N VAL A 351 27.36 5.12 -0.10
CA VAL A 351 26.68 6.33 0.39
C VAL A 351 26.63 6.34 1.92
N LEU A 352 26.21 5.25 2.55
CA LEU A 352 26.09 5.18 4.02
C LEU A 352 27.41 4.84 4.71
N GLY A 353 28.28 4.07 4.05
CA GLY A 353 29.47 3.48 4.65
C GLY A 353 29.16 2.21 5.45
N GLU A 354 30.19 1.44 5.78
CA GLU A 354 30.08 0.18 6.55
C GLU A 354 29.42 0.37 7.93
N GLU A 355 29.68 1.50 8.59
CA GLU A 355 29.13 1.83 9.92
C GLU A 355 27.84 2.66 9.87
N GLY A 356 27.43 3.10 8.67
CA GLY A 356 26.25 3.94 8.49
C GLY A 356 24.96 3.14 8.52
N THR A 357 24.07 3.47 9.44
CA THR A 357 22.74 2.85 9.57
C THR A 357 21.63 3.90 9.55
N ILE A 358 20.41 3.44 9.26
CA ILE A 358 19.20 4.25 9.33
C ILE A 358 18.46 3.91 10.63
N HIS A 359 18.31 4.89 11.52
CA HIS A 359 17.59 4.72 12.79
C HIS A 359 16.08 4.73 12.57
N TYR A 360 15.57 5.70 11.81
CA TYR A 360 14.18 5.74 11.40
C TYR A 360 13.95 6.46 10.07
N LEU A 361 12.78 6.18 9.50
CA LEU A 361 12.24 6.84 8.31
C LEU A 361 10.79 7.20 8.63
N VAL A 362 10.47 8.48 8.67
CA VAL A 362 9.11 8.97 8.96
C VAL A 362 8.66 9.91 7.86
N ARG A 363 7.53 9.63 7.24
CA ARG A 363 6.97 10.47 6.18
C ARG A 363 6.09 11.55 6.79
N GLU A 364 6.40 12.81 6.50
CA GLU A 364 5.66 13.96 7.00
C GLU A 364 5.55 15.05 5.94
N ARG A 365 4.32 15.56 5.71
CA ARG A 365 4.06 16.78 4.91
C ARG A 365 4.80 16.85 3.56
N GLY A 366 4.81 15.77 2.80
CA GLY A 366 5.46 15.73 1.48
C GLY A 366 6.98 15.56 1.51
N ALA A 367 7.56 15.29 2.68
CA ALA A 367 8.95 14.94 2.87
C ALA A 367 9.10 13.61 3.62
N ILE A 368 10.31 13.04 3.57
CA ILE A 368 10.71 11.95 4.45
C ILE A 368 11.79 12.47 5.41
N HIS A 369 11.59 12.25 6.71
CA HIS A 369 12.61 12.47 7.72
C HIS A 369 13.40 11.18 7.86
N VAL A 370 14.70 11.26 7.57
CA VAL A 370 15.68 10.21 7.82
C VAL A 370 16.60 10.62 8.96
N ASP A 371 16.75 9.73 9.93
CA ASP A 371 17.78 9.83 10.96
C ASP A 371 18.82 8.73 10.76
N LEU A 372 20.09 9.12 10.75
CA LEU A 372 21.21 8.21 10.54
C LEU A 372 22.09 8.10 11.79
N SER A 373 22.84 7.02 11.89
CA SER A 373 23.89 6.88 12.90
C SER A 373 25.10 7.77 12.62
N ARG A 374 25.90 8.04 13.66
CA ARG A 374 27.21 8.71 13.53
C ARG A 374 28.19 8.08 12.52
N GLY A 375 28.09 6.79 12.22
CA GLY A 375 28.91 6.14 11.19
C GLY A 375 28.84 6.85 9.83
N PHE A 376 27.71 7.46 9.49
CA PHE A 376 27.58 8.29 8.28
C PHE A 376 28.49 9.52 8.33
N LEU A 377 28.56 10.22 9.48
CA LEU A 377 29.46 11.37 9.65
C LEU A 377 30.93 10.98 9.60
N THR A 378 31.28 9.80 10.13
CA THR A 378 32.65 9.27 10.03
C THR A 378 33.07 9.16 8.56
N LEU A 379 32.19 8.66 7.68
CA LEU A 379 32.45 8.58 6.25
C LEU A 379 32.60 9.98 5.61
N MET A 380 31.67 10.91 5.89
CA MET A 380 31.73 12.27 5.32
C MET A 380 33.02 13.00 5.73
N ASN A 381 33.47 12.82 6.97
CA ASN A 381 34.69 13.45 7.48
C ASN A 381 35.99 12.79 6.96
N ARG A 382 35.92 11.51 6.56
CA ARG A 382 37.04 10.78 5.96
C ARG A 382 37.22 11.14 4.49
N GLU A 383 36.12 11.34 3.76
CA GLU A 383 36.10 11.57 2.32
C GLU A 383 35.26 12.82 1.99
N PRO A 384 35.73 14.02 2.40
CA PRO A 384 34.95 15.25 2.29
C PRO A 384 34.62 15.66 0.85
N ALA A 385 35.45 15.26 -0.12
CA ALA A 385 35.24 15.54 -1.53
C ALA A 385 33.95 14.89 -2.09
N LEU A 386 33.42 13.84 -1.44
CA LEU A 386 32.20 13.15 -1.86
C LEU A 386 30.99 13.49 -0.96
N GLU A 387 31.13 14.41 -0.02
CA GLU A 387 30.08 14.70 0.98
C GLU A 387 28.76 15.14 0.33
N ASN A 388 28.82 16.17 -0.52
CA ASN A 388 27.61 16.72 -1.15
C ASN A 388 26.92 15.67 -2.05
N ILE A 389 27.69 14.96 -2.86
CA ILE A 389 27.13 13.98 -3.80
C ILE A 389 26.55 12.76 -3.07
N ARG A 390 27.07 12.36 -1.91
CA ARG A 390 26.49 11.29 -1.08
C ARG A 390 25.19 11.72 -0.41
N ILE A 391 25.14 12.94 0.11
CA ILE A 391 23.88 13.51 0.63
C ILE A 391 22.84 13.55 -0.49
N GLN A 392 23.22 14.04 -1.68
CA GLN A 392 22.31 14.09 -2.82
C GLN A 392 21.83 12.69 -3.26
N ALA A 393 22.74 11.72 -3.31
CA ALA A 393 22.42 10.31 -3.60
C ALA A 393 21.33 9.76 -2.66
N LEU A 394 21.47 10.02 -1.35
CA LEU A 394 20.50 9.63 -0.34
C LEU A 394 19.16 10.33 -0.57
N VAL A 395 19.19 11.64 -0.85
CA VAL A 395 18.00 12.47 -1.08
C VAL A 395 17.22 11.97 -2.30
N ASP A 396 17.88 11.74 -3.43
CA ASP A 396 17.26 11.27 -4.67
C ASP A 396 16.64 9.89 -4.50
N THR A 397 17.38 8.96 -3.88
CA THR A 397 16.91 7.60 -3.59
C THR A 397 15.64 7.61 -2.75
N LEU A 398 15.64 8.35 -1.63
CA LEU A 398 14.50 8.39 -0.72
C LEU A 398 13.33 9.15 -1.31
N CYS A 399 13.56 10.26 -2.02
CA CYS A 399 12.50 11.01 -2.68
C CYS A 399 11.80 10.19 -3.76
N GLN A 400 12.56 9.45 -4.58
CA GLN A 400 11.99 8.58 -5.59
C GLN A 400 11.22 7.42 -4.95
N TYR A 401 11.81 6.72 -3.97
CA TYR A 401 11.18 5.56 -3.34
C TYR A 401 9.88 5.90 -2.63
N TYR A 402 9.85 7.00 -1.87
CA TYR A 402 8.66 7.40 -1.10
C TYR A 402 7.69 8.31 -1.89
N GLY A 403 8.04 8.72 -3.11
CA GLY A 403 7.26 9.69 -3.89
C GLY A 403 7.07 11.01 -3.14
N VAL A 404 8.16 11.52 -2.57
CA VAL A 404 8.19 12.78 -1.80
C VAL A 404 9.07 13.81 -2.49
N GLU A 405 8.92 15.08 -2.11
CA GLU A 405 9.59 16.21 -2.75
C GLU A 405 10.90 16.60 -2.06
N ALA A 406 11.11 16.14 -0.83
CA ALA A 406 12.27 16.49 -0.04
C ALA A 406 12.60 15.46 1.06
N VAL A 407 13.81 15.59 1.60
CA VAL A 407 14.31 14.85 2.77
C VAL A 407 14.67 15.83 3.88
N ARG A 408 14.31 15.48 5.12
CA ARG A 408 14.90 16.06 6.34
C ARG A 408 15.96 15.10 6.86
N LEU A 409 17.18 15.58 7.07
CA LEU A 409 18.31 14.76 7.51
C LEU A 409 18.72 15.15 8.93
N THR A 410 18.77 14.16 9.81
CA THR A 410 19.37 14.27 11.15
C THR A 410 20.35 13.13 11.40
N ILE A 411 21.24 13.33 12.38
CA ILE A 411 22.15 12.31 12.89
C ILE A 411 21.87 12.14 14.38
N GLU A 412 21.37 10.98 14.81
CA GLU A 412 21.01 10.72 16.21
C GLU A 412 20.09 11.81 16.81
N ASP A 413 19.04 12.18 16.05
CA ASP A 413 18.08 13.25 16.35
C ASP A 413 18.70 14.65 16.45
N GLN A 414 19.97 14.80 16.09
CA GLN A 414 20.67 16.09 16.06
C GLN A 414 20.82 16.60 14.63
N ARG A 415 21.18 17.88 14.52
CA ARG A 415 21.58 18.48 13.24
C ARG A 415 22.71 17.69 12.61
N TYR A 416 22.72 17.61 11.29
CA TYR A 416 23.88 17.10 10.57
C TYR A 416 25.01 18.12 10.68
N GLU A 417 26.20 17.69 11.11
CA GLU A 417 27.37 18.55 11.26
C GLU A 417 28.64 17.75 10.93
N SER A 418 29.18 18.01 9.75
CA SER A 418 30.49 17.54 9.33
C SER A 418 31.53 18.65 9.50
N LYS A 419 32.79 18.36 9.14
CA LYS A 419 33.85 19.38 9.07
C LYS A 419 33.60 20.48 8.03
N ASN A 420 32.78 20.24 7.00
CA ASN A 420 32.63 21.16 5.87
C ASN A 420 31.25 21.80 5.79
N ARG A 421 30.25 21.24 6.48
CA ARG A 421 28.87 21.70 6.37
C ARG A 421 28.04 21.36 7.61
N THR A 422 27.08 22.23 7.87
CA THR A 422 25.97 21.98 8.81
C THR A 422 24.64 22.01 8.04
N ILE A 423 23.72 21.11 8.39
CA ILE A 423 22.34 21.11 7.91
C ILE A 423 21.44 21.09 9.13
N SER A 424 20.54 22.07 9.24
CA SER A 424 19.63 22.18 10.36
C SER A 424 18.56 21.08 10.27
N PRO A 425 18.02 20.57 11.39
CA PRO A 425 16.95 19.55 11.37
C PRO A 425 15.68 20.01 10.63
N GLY A 426 15.48 21.33 10.56
CA GLY A 426 14.39 21.99 9.86
C GLY A 426 14.58 22.13 8.34
N ASP A 427 15.77 21.85 7.81
CA ASP A 427 16.07 22.07 6.40
C ASP A 427 15.47 20.95 5.53
N LEU A 428 15.00 21.34 4.34
CA LEU A 428 14.45 20.43 3.34
C LEU A 428 15.43 20.30 2.18
N LEU A 429 16.03 19.12 2.06
CA LEU A 429 16.93 18.78 0.97
C LEU A 429 16.09 18.24 -0.20
N LYS A 430 16.23 18.85 -1.38
CA LYS A 430 15.44 18.50 -2.57
C LYS A 430 16.23 17.58 -3.49
N PRO A 431 15.55 16.70 -4.25
CA PRO A 431 16.24 15.88 -5.22
C PRO A 431 16.71 16.73 -6.41
N GLU A 432 17.94 16.49 -6.85
CA GLU A 432 18.54 17.06 -8.06
C GLU A 432 18.36 16.00 -9.15
N ARG A 433 17.11 15.79 -9.57
CA ARG A 433 16.81 14.75 -10.55
C ARG A 433 17.56 15.05 -11.87
N PRO A 434 18.28 14.08 -12.45
CA PRO A 434 18.75 14.20 -13.82
C PRO A 434 17.60 14.21 -14.83
#